data_AF-A0A928Z090-F1
#
_entry.id   AF-A0A928Z090-F1
#
_cell.length_a   1.000
_cell.length_b   1.000
_cell.length_c   1.000
_cell.angle_alpha   90.00
_cell.angle_beta   90.00
_cell.angle_gamma   90.00
#
_symmetry.space_group_name_H-M   'P 1'
#
loop_
_entity.id
_entity.type
_entity.pdbx_description
1 polymer ?
#
loop_
_entity_poly.entity_id
_entity_poly.type
_entity_poly.pdbx_seq_one_letter_code
_entity_poly.pdbx_strand_id
1 'polypeptide(L)'
;ILEGNAYDDAGYELDGIRGRLGSGINGDDDLVIDFLNSNTAGTHFERWHKRLEAACQDTKVRDNVIRRLCMDYFEGRVKDEVISRRRSDLPVRASFDVAGVPWVVQGNLFAAVVSKDEKPPVLLDRLCQALQQWAPSPLQVMLVHARAELEKAGLVHDARVLKDPLKQAGWLLKAMEGTAEESVRRLGDLYGRLFEGLLAEVQASVGEFGAQLINGEPANPLQKARDWARIPADVPDHHVYHAANEFLSSDEGREAVLTTGIVFRRKGGKRADIWVCTTPACDLVPNQNKNGWDGEIYPFRAVTAARIKPISKEDEVLERLTTAARGRNVFLTVDGQPTVFEVEDDNSRQMKLQTVLVEDEGKIHNSVFKGQLIKKKDGKAVLEAAEFEVVARLRSDYANRFLIETGQQKSRIGVDWIN
;
A
#
# COMPACT_ATOMS: atom_id res chain seq x y z
N ILE A 1 -5.35 -3.49 -15.69
CA ILE A 1 -5.27 -4.81 -16.37
C ILE A 1 -6.50 -4.93 -17.25
N LEU A 2 -6.33 -4.54 -18.52
CA LEU A 2 -7.11 -4.83 -19.73
C LEU A 2 -6.57 -3.83 -20.77
N GLU A 3 -5.28 -3.95 -21.08
CA GLU A 3 -4.64 -3.31 -22.22
C GLU A 3 -4.08 -4.44 -23.07
N GLY A 4 -4.56 -4.55 -24.30
CA GLY A 4 -4.16 -5.58 -25.25
C GLY A 4 -5.36 -6.25 -25.90
N ASN A 5 -5.53 -6.00 -27.20
CA ASN A 5 -6.38 -6.71 -28.17
C ASN A 5 -7.83 -6.26 -28.39
N ALA A 6 -8.38 -5.27 -27.67
CA ALA A 6 -9.73 -4.74 -27.99
C ALA A 6 -9.73 -3.59 -29.02
N TYR A 7 -8.54 -3.11 -29.41
CA TYR A 7 -8.41 -1.87 -30.21
C TYR A 7 -8.68 -2.07 -31.71
N ASP A 8 -8.39 -3.26 -32.26
CA ASP A 8 -8.61 -3.55 -33.69
C ASP A 8 -10.04 -4.03 -33.99
N ASP A 9 -10.67 -4.81 -33.10
CA ASP A 9 -12.04 -5.32 -33.32
C ASP A 9 -13.10 -4.21 -33.23
N ALA A 10 -12.89 -3.19 -32.39
CA ALA A 10 -13.84 -2.09 -32.22
C ALA A 10 -13.90 -1.12 -33.43
N GLY A 11 -12.81 -1.00 -34.20
CA GLY A 11 -12.76 -0.19 -35.42
C GLY A 11 -13.61 -0.80 -36.54
N TYR A 12 -13.55 -2.12 -36.70
CA TYR A 12 -14.38 -2.87 -37.65
C TYR A 12 -15.86 -2.88 -37.24
N GLU A 13 -16.17 -2.90 -35.93
CA GLU A 13 -17.54 -2.79 -35.43
C GLU A 13 -18.16 -1.41 -35.69
N LEU A 14 -17.40 -0.32 -35.58
CA LEU A 14 -17.85 1.04 -35.89
C LEU A 14 -18.24 1.22 -37.37
N ASP A 15 -17.43 0.71 -38.29
CA ASP A 15 -17.74 0.75 -39.72
C ASP A 15 -18.91 -0.19 -40.09
N GLY A 16 -19.05 -1.32 -39.38
CA GLY A 16 -20.20 -2.22 -39.50
C GLY A 16 -21.52 -1.61 -39.00
N ILE A 17 -21.49 -0.80 -37.94
CA ILE A 17 -22.66 -0.07 -37.42
C ILE A 17 -23.00 1.12 -38.32
N ARG A 18 -22.00 1.82 -38.87
CA ARG A 18 -22.18 2.83 -39.94
C ARG A 18 -22.97 2.26 -41.13
N GLY A 19 -22.65 1.04 -41.55
CA GLY A 19 -23.37 0.35 -42.63
C GLY A 19 -24.82 -0.03 -42.29
N ARG A 20 -25.15 -0.32 -41.02
CA ARG A 20 -26.50 -0.74 -40.57
C ARG A 20 -27.42 0.43 -40.22
N LEU A 21 -26.87 1.62 -39.98
CA LEU A 21 -27.63 2.86 -39.79
C LEU A 21 -28.32 3.37 -41.06
N GLY A 22 -28.09 2.71 -42.20
CA GLY A 22 -28.85 2.87 -43.44
C GLY A 22 -28.46 4.09 -44.25
N SER A 23 -28.30 3.87 -45.55
CA SER A 23 -28.10 4.86 -46.63
C SER A 23 -29.32 5.78 -46.87
N GLY A 24 -29.96 6.24 -45.80
CA GLY A 24 -31.05 7.21 -45.78
C GLY A 24 -30.70 8.52 -45.06
N ILE A 25 -29.45 8.69 -44.65
CA ILE A 25 -28.91 9.95 -44.14
C ILE A 25 -28.18 10.63 -45.30
N ASN A 26 -28.90 11.43 -46.10
CA ASN A 26 -28.24 12.41 -46.95
C ASN A 26 -27.66 13.49 -46.03
N GLY A 27 -26.38 13.38 -45.74
CA GLY A 27 -25.63 14.25 -44.84
C GLY A 27 -24.60 13.44 -44.08
N ASP A 28 -23.49 13.16 -44.77
CA ASP A 28 -22.25 12.64 -44.19
C ASP A 28 -21.78 13.52 -43.02
N ASP A 29 -21.11 12.90 -42.04
CA ASP A 29 -20.32 13.48 -40.93
C ASP A 29 -20.97 13.90 -39.58
N ASP A 30 -22.23 14.31 -39.47
CA ASP A 30 -22.70 14.97 -38.23
C ASP A 30 -23.56 14.11 -37.28
N LEU A 31 -22.95 13.12 -36.60
CA LEU A 31 -23.51 12.59 -35.33
C LEU A 31 -22.46 12.52 -34.24
N VAL A 32 -21.30 11.98 -34.58
CA VAL A 32 -20.13 11.97 -33.72
C VAL A 32 -19.55 13.37 -33.68
N ILE A 33 -19.28 13.98 -34.84
CA ILE A 33 -18.79 15.35 -34.95
C ILE A 33 -19.80 16.34 -34.36
N ASP A 34 -21.10 16.13 -34.57
CA ASP A 34 -22.18 16.93 -33.98
C ASP A 34 -22.24 16.80 -32.45
N PHE A 35 -22.10 15.59 -31.86
CA PHE A 35 -21.98 15.44 -30.40
C PHE A 35 -20.72 16.10 -29.86
N LEU A 36 -19.58 15.86 -30.52
CA LEU A 36 -18.27 16.39 -30.14
C LEU A 36 -18.21 17.93 -30.26
N ASN A 37 -18.89 18.52 -31.25
CA ASN A 37 -18.91 19.97 -31.51
C ASN A 37 -20.11 20.68 -30.88
N SER A 38 -21.14 19.97 -30.42
CA SER A 38 -22.28 20.57 -29.74
C SER A 38 -21.85 21.21 -28.42
N ASN A 39 -21.93 22.54 -28.39
CA ASN A 39 -22.15 23.24 -27.14
C ASN A 39 -23.65 23.11 -26.85
N THR A 40 -24.02 22.73 -25.62
CA THR A 40 -25.36 22.84 -24.99
C THR A 40 -26.22 21.58 -24.72
N ALA A 41 -26.69 21.54 -23.46
CA ALA A 41 -27.97 21.04 -22.97
C ALA A 41 -28.47 19.62 -23.36
N GLY A 42 -28.00 18.60 -22.62
CA GLY A 42 -28.71 17.39 -22.13
C GLY A 42 -29.52 16.49 -23.09
N THR A 43 -30.37 17.09 -23.93
CA THR A 43 -31.32 16.44 -24.84
C THR A 43 -30.69 15.76 -26.06
N HIS A 44 -29.44 16.08 -26.41
CA HIS A 44 -28.74 15.49 -27.55
C HIS A 44 -28.20 14.08 -27.25
N PHE A 45 -27.66 13.85 -26.04
CA PHE A 45 -27.13 12.53 -25.68
C PHE A 45 -28.25 11.48 -25.57
N GLU A 46 -29.40 11.82 -24.95
CA GLU A 46 -30.53 10.89 -24.86
C GLU A 46 -31.11 10.53 -26.23
N ARG A 47 -31.23 11.51 -27.14
CA ARG A 47 -31.68 11.24 -28.52
C ARG A 47 -30.68 10.39 -29.28
N TRP A 48 -29.40 10.68 -29.13
CA TRP A 48 -28.33 9.90 -29.76
C TRP A 48 -28.29 8.48 -29.20
N HIS A 49 -28.39 8.29 -27.88
CA HIS A 49 -28.44 6.99 -27.22
C HIS A 49 -29.64 6.16 -27.70
N LYS A 50 -30.85 6.74 -27.79
CA LYS A 50 -32.04 6.05 -28.33
C LYS A 50 -31.86 5.62 -29.80
N ARG A 51 -31.18 6.44 -30.62
CA ARG A 51 -30.85 6.07 -32.00
C ARG A 51 -29.83 4.94 -32.07
N LEU A 52 -28.83 4.95 -31.17
CA LEU A 52 -27.85 3.88 -31.03
C LEU A 52 -28.52 2.57 -30.57
N GLU A 53 -29.46 2.64 -29.62
CA GLU A 53 -30.28 1.50 -29.18
C GLU A 53 -31.11 0.91 -30.32
N ALA A 54 -31.68 1.75 -31.17
CA ALA A 54 -32.45 1.32 -32.34
C ALA A 54 -31.57 0.67 -33.43
N ALA A 55 -30.32 1.12 -33.56
CA ALA A 55 -29.39 0.65 -34.59
C ALA A 55 -28.59 -0.59 -34.17
N CYS A 56 -28.37 -0.78 -32.87
CA CYS A 56 -27.60 -1.89 -32.33
C CYS A 56 -28.27 -2.45 -31.07
N GLN A 57 -28.79 -3.68 -31.18
CA GLN A 57 -29.38 -4.39 -30.04
C GLN A 57 -28.32 -5.03 -29.13
N ASP A 58 -27.08 -5.15 -29.60
CA ASP A 58 -25.97 -5.66 -28.77
C ASP A 58 -25.46 -4.57 -27.82
N THR A 59 -25.70 -4.77 -26.53
CA THR A 59 -25.31 -3.85 -25.45
C THR A 59 -23.79 -3.65 -25.37
N LYS A 60 -22.98 -4.70 -25.57
CA LYS A 60 -21.51 -4.59 -25.47
C LYS A 60 -20.95 -3.70 -26.56
N VAL A 61 -21.48 -3.86 -27.77
CA VAL A 61 -21.08 -3.06 -28.93
C VAL A 61 -21.46 -1.59 -28.72
N ARG A 62 -22.66 -1.32 -28.19
CA ARG A 62 -23.07 0.06 -27.84
C ARG A 62 -22.15 0.68 -26.79
N ASP A 63 -21.83 -0.05 -25.73
CA ASP A 63 -20.95 0.44 -24.66
C ASP A 63 -19.54 0.77 -25.19
N ASN A 64 -19.01 -0.04 -26.11
CA ASN A 64 -17.74 0.22 -26.79
C ASN A 64 -17.78 1.50 -27.64
N VAL A 65 -18.86 1.73 -28.40
CA VAL A 65 -19.04 2.95 -29.21
C VAL A 65 -19.12 4.19 -28.31
N ILE A 66 -19.93 4.14 -27.24
CA ILE A 66 -20.03 5.23 -26.27
C ILE A 66 -18.68 5.52 -25.63
N ARG A 67 -17.97 4.48 -25.21
CA ARG A 67 -16.64 4.59 -24.61
C ARG A 67 -15.65 5.28 -25.55
N ARG A 68 -15.62 4.87 -26.83
CA ARG A 68 -14.73 5.46 -27.82
C ARG A 68 -15.03 6.94 -28.03
N LEU A 69 -16.31 7.30 -28.14
CA LEU A 69 -16.73 8.69 -28.32
C LEU A 69 -16.39 9.55 -27.12
N CYS A 70 -16.59 9.05 -25.90
CA CYS A 70 -16.17 9.75 -24.69
C CYS A 70 -14.65 9.94 -24.68
N MET A 71 -13.87 8.91 -25.06
CA MET A 71 -12.41 9.03 -25.15
C MET A 71 -12.01 10.11 -26.16
N ASP A 72 -12.50 10.06 -27.39
CA ASP A 72 -12.17 11.04 -28.44
C ASP A 72 -12.60 12.46 -28.03
N TYR A 73 -13.75 12.61 -27.37
CA TYR A 73 -14.22 13.88 -26.80
C TYR A 73 -13.27 14.46 -25.76
N PHE A 74 -12.80 13.63 -24.84
CA PHE A 74 -11.92 14.07 -23.77
C PHE A 74 -10.48 14.26 -24.27
N GLU A 75 -9.97 13.41 -25.16
CA GLU A 75 -8.64 13.55 -25.75
C GLU A 75 -8.52 14.81 -26.61
N GLY A 76 -9.57 15.20 -27.33
CA GLY A 76 -9.58 16.44 -28.11
C GLY A 76 -9.72 17.74 -27.28
N ARG A 77 -10.13 17.66 -26.00
CA ARG A 77 -10.44 18.83 -25.15
C ARG A 77 -9.56 18.94 -23.91
N VAL A 78 -8.94 17.86 -23.49
CA VAL A 78 -8.07 17.81 -22.33
C VAL A 78 -6.63 17.86 -22.83
N LYS A 79 -5.86 18.86 -22.38
CA LYS A 79 -4.45 19.02 -22.78
C LYS A 79 -3.67 17.73 -22.52
N ASP A 80 -2.75 17.36 -23.42
CA ASP A 80 -1.88 16.19 -23.27
C ASP A 80 -1.12 16.16 -21.93
N GLU A 81 -0.76 17.33 -21.39
CA GLU A 81 -0.14 17.46 -20.07
C GLU A 81 -1.03 16.96 -18.93
N VAL A 82 -2.36 17.07 -19.06
CA VAL A 82 -3.32 16.61 -18.06
C VAL A 82 -3.54 15.11 -18.20
N ILE A 83 -3.59 14.60 -19.44
CA ILE A 83 -3.73 13.16 -19.72
C ILE A 83 -2.49 12.41 -19.25
N SER A 84 -1.29 12.90 -19.56
CA SER A 84 -0.02 12.29 -19.16
C SER A 84 0.24 12.32 -17.65
N ARG A 85 -0.36 13.26 -16.92
CA ARG A 85 -0.31 13.33 -15.44
C ARG A 85 -1.44 12.53 -14.77
N ARG A 86 -2.34 11.91 -15.53
CA ARG A 86 -3.45 11.16 -14.97
C ARG A 86 -2.92 9.91 -14.27
N ARG A 87 -3.24 9.82 -12.98
CA ARG A 87 -2.99 8.61 -12.20
C ARG A 87 -3.87 7.46 -12.70
N SER A 88 -3.27 6.53 -13.43
CA SER A 88 -3.90 5.30 -13.90
C SER A 88 -3.88 4.16 -12.86
N ASP A 89 -3.14 4.36 -11.77
CA ASP A 89 -2.99 3.40 -10.68
C ASP A 89 -4.17 3.38 -9.70
N LEU A 90 -5.05 4.40 -9.74
CA LEU A 90 -6.23 4.49 -8.88
C LEU A 90 -7.49 3.97 -9.60
N PRO A 91 -8.16 2.95 -9.07
CA PRO A 91 -9.39 2.44 -9.66
C PRO A 91 -10.51 3.49 -9.55
N VAL A 92 -11.24 3.69 -10.64
CA VAL A 92 -12.50 4.43 -10.66
C VAL A 92 -13.62 3.46 -10.30
N ARG A 93 -14.47 3.83 -9.34
CA ARG A 93 -15.72 3.11 -9.06
C ARG A 93 -16.88 4.03 -9.36
N ALA A 94 -17.94 3.48 -9.92
CA ALA A 94 -19.14 4.24 -10.21
C ALA A 94 -20.38 3.35 -10.07
N SER A 95 -21.52 3.98 -9.82
CA SER A 95 -22.84 3.39 -9.98
C SER A 95 -23.65 4.30 -10.88
N PHE A 96 -24.27 3.71 -11.90
CA PHE A 96 -25.22 4.39 -12.79
C PHE A 96 -26.59 3.70 -12.75
N ASP A 97 -26.93 3.09 -11.61
CA ASP A 97 -28.22 2.44 -11.41
C ASP A 97 -29.37 3.44 -11.64
N VAL A 98 -30.33 3.04 -12.47
CA VAL A 98 -31.49 3.85 -12.87
C VAL A 98 -32.41 4.12 -11.69
N ALA A 99 -32.43 3.24 -10.68
CA ALA A 99 -33.21 3.41 -9.46
C ALA A 99 -32.50 4.29 -8.41
N GLY A 100 -31.19 4.51 -8.56
CA GLY A 100 -30.34 5.20 -7.60
C GLY A 100 -29.92 6.61 -8.03
N VAL A 101 -29.10 7.25 -7.19
CA VAL A 101 -28.44 8.51 -7.57
C VAL A 101 -27.11 8.12 -8.20
N PRO A 102 -26.88 8.40 -9.49
CA PRO A 102 -25.63 8.02 -10.12
C PRO A 102 -24.44 8.70 -9.42
N TRP A 103 -23.36 7.96 -9.20
CA TRP A 103 -22.17 8.48 -8.54
C TRP A 103 -20.89 7.92 -9.12
N VAL A 104 -19.81 8.68 -8.97
CA VAL A 104 -18.45 8.29 -9.33
C VAL A 104 -17.49 8.65 -8.19
N VAL A 105 -16.55 7.76 -7.92
CA VAL A 105 -15.49 7.96 -6.94
C VAL A 105 -14.13 7.56 -7.52
N GLN A 106 -13.14 8.42 -7.32
CA GLN A 106 -11.74 8.15 -7.62
C GLN A 106 -10.86 8.87 -6.60
N GLY A 107 -10.05 8.12 -5.85
CA GLY A 107 -9.19 8.69 -4.81
C GLY A 107 -10.00 9.42 -3.72
N ASN A 108 -9.80 10.73 -3.61
CA ASN A 108 -10.49 11.62 -2.65
C ASN A 108 -11.70 12.35 -3.24
N LEU A 109 -12.02 12.14 -4.53
CA LEU A 109 -13.17 12.75 -5.16
C LEU A 109 -14.36 11.80 -5.11
N PHE A 110 -15.48 12.27 -4.54
CA PHE A 110 -16.79 11.65 -4.66
C PHE A 110 -17.74 12.65 -5.32
N ALA A 111 -18.41 12.23 -6.39
CA ALA A 111 -19.36 13.07 -7.10
C ALA A 111 -20.68 12.31 -7.29
N ALA A 112 -21.78 12.93 -6.86
CA ALA A 112 -23.14 12.50 -7.19
C ALA A 112 -23.64 13.32 -8.39
N VAL A 113 -24.31 12.65 -9.32
CA VAL A 113 -24.88 13.26 -10.52
C VAL A 113 -26.37 13.44 -10.31
N VAL A 114 -26.85 14.67 -10.42
CA VAL A 114 -28.26 15.03 -10.23
C VAL A 114 -28.78 15.72 -11.49
N SER A 115 -30.05 15.46 -11.84
CA SER A 115 -30.67 16.15 -12.97
C SER A 115 -30.75 17.67 -12.71
N LYS A 116 -30.59 18.46 -13.78
CA LYS A 116 -30.79 19.92 -13.73
C LYS A 116 -32.25 20.31 -13.48
N ASP A 117 -33.19 19.37 -13.66
CA ASP A 117 -34.61 19.58 -13.38
C ASP A 117 -34.92 19.55 -11.87
N GLU A 118 -33.99 19.01 -11.06
CA GLU A 118 -34.13 18.99 -9.61
C GLU A 118 -33.70 20.32 -8.99
N LYS A 119 -34.46 20.81 -7.99
CA LYS A 119 -34.19 22.10 -7.35
C LYS A 119 -33.00 22.01 -6.39
N PRO A 120 -32.18 23.07 -6.23
CA PRO A 120 -30.99 23.07 -5.38
C PRO A 120 -31.13 22.50 -3.95
N PRO A 121 -32.27 22.67 -3.24
CA PRO A 121 -32.42 22.13 -1.89
C PRO A 121 -32.27 20.60 -1.79
N VAL A 122 -32.58 19.86 -2.86
CA VAL A 122 -32.50 18.38 -2.85
C VAL A 122 -31.08 17.84 -3.04
N LEU A 123 -30.12 18.71 -3.41
CA LEU A 123 -28.76 18.27 -3.77
C LEU A 123 -28.05 17.59 -2.60
N LEU A 124 -28.25 18.07 -1.36
CA LEU A 124 -27.69 17.45 -0.16
C LEU A 124 -28.30 16.08 0.09
N ASP A 125 -29.61 15.93 -0.07
CA ASP A 125 -30.29 14.65 0.09
C ASP A 125 -29.83 13.64 -0.97
N ARG A 126 -29.66 14.09 -2.22
CA ARG A 126 -29.10 13.26 -3.30
C ARG A 126 -27.67 12.83 -3.04
N LEU A 127 -26.84 13.73 -2.52
CA LEU A 127 -25.48 13.40 -2.10
C LEU A 127 -25.47 12.36 -0.97
N CYS A 128 -26.31 12.54 0.04
CA CYS A 128 -26.47 11.57 1.13
C CYS A 128 -26.93 10.20 0.63
N GLN A 129 -27.92 10.15 -0.27
CA GLN A 129 -28.39 8.91 -0.89
C GLN A 129 -27.27 8.22 -1.67
N ALA A 130 -26.51 8.97 -2.49
CA ALA A 130 -25.38 8.43 -3.23
C ALA A 130 -24.28 7.89 -2.29
N LEU A 131 -23.97 8.59 -1.21
CA LEU A 131 -22.99 8.14 -0.19
C LEU A 131 -23.46 6.87 0.53
N GLN A 132 -24.76 6.77 0.85
CA GLN A 132 -25.36 5.57 1.44
C GLN A 132 -25.30 4.38 0.48
N GLN A 133 -25.54 4.59 -0.82
CA GLN A 133 -25.40 3.56 -1.85
C GLN A 133 -23.93 3.16 -2.05
N TRP A 134 -23.03 4.13 -2.01
CA TRP A 134 -21.59 3.86 -2.09
C TRP A 134 -21.10 3.06 -0.88
N ALA A 135 -21.67 3.28 0.32
CA ALA A 135 -21.41 2.55 1.56
C ALA A 135 -19.91 2.29 1.84
N PRO A 136 -19.07 3.33 1.97
CA PRO A 136 -17.64 3.18 2.22
C PRO A 136 -17.37 2.41 3.52
N SER A 137 -16.22 1.71 3.58
CA SER A 137 -15.86 1.01 4.82
C SER A 137 -15.59 2.01 5.95
N PRO A 138 -15.80 1.64 7.23
CA PRO A 138 -15.54 2.55 8.34
C PRO A 138 -14.11 3.11 8.35
N LEU A 139 -13.11 2.30 7.97
CA LEU A 139 -11.73 2.73 7.84
C LEU A 139 -11.54 3.80 6.75
N GLN A 140 -12.26 3.72 5.63
CA GLN A 140 -12.21 4.76 4.59
C GLN A 140 -12.78 6.08 5.11
N VAL A 141 -13.90 6.03 5.83
CA VAL A 141 -14.51 7.23 6.42
C VAL A 141 -13.58 7.84 7.49
N MET A 142 -12.97 7.01 8.33
CA MET A 142 -11.96 7.47 9.32
C MET A 142 -10.76 8.14 8.65
N LEU A 143 -10.27 7.63 7.51
CA LEU A 143 -9.17 8.26 6.78
C LEU A 143 -9.57 9.61 6.16
N VAL A 144 -10.81 9.76 5.69
CA VAL A 144 -11.34 11.04 5.21
C VAL A 144 -11.44 12.04 6.35
N HIS A 145 -11.96 11.61 7.50
CA HIS A 145 -12.01 12.43 8.73
C HIS A 145 -10.61 12.85 9.17
N ALA A 146 -9.65 11.92 9.22
CA ALA A 146 -8.26 12.21 9.58
C ALA A 146 -7.63 13.31 8.71
N ARG A 147 -7.91 13.32 7.40
CA ARG A 147 -7.43 14.37 6.49
C ARG A 147 -8.06 15.72 6.78
N ALA A 148 -9.38 15.75 7.00
CA ALA A 148 -10.09 16.98 7.35
C ALA A 148 -9.58 17.56 8.70
N GLU A 149 -9.29 16.69 9.67
CA GLU A 149 -8.71 17.10 10.95
C GLU A 149 -7.27 17.58 10.81
N LEU A 150 -6.45 16.93 9.96
CA LEU A 150 -5.11 17.39 9.65
C LEU A 150 -5.11 18.81 9.04
N GLU A 151 -6.04 19.08 8.12
CA GLU A 151 -6.22 20.40 7.51
C GLU A 151 -6.61 21.47 8.55
N LYS A 152 -7.47 21.12 9.51
CA LYS A 152 -7.88 22.04 10.60
C LYS A 152 -6.75 22.26 11.62
N ALA A 153 -6.07 21.20 12.03
CA ALA A 153 -5.06 21.23 13.08
C ALA A 153 -3.74 21.88 12.64
N GLY A 154 -3.42 21.85 11.33
CA GLY A 154 -2.17 22.39 10.79
C GLY A 154 -1.89 23.84 11.22
N LEU A 155 -2.89 24.72 11.09
CA LEU A 155 -2.73 26.15 11.41
C LEU A 155 -2.41 26.41 12.89
N VAL A 156 -3.05 25.66 13.80
CA VAL A 156 -2.86 25.81 15.25
C VAL A 156 -1.51 25.24 15.68
N HIS A 157 -1.12 24.10 15.09
CA HIS A 157 0.16 23.46 15.36
C HIS A 157 1.35 24.28 14.86
N ASP A 158 1.25 24.84 13.65
CA ASP A 158 2.28 25.71 13.07
C ASP A 158 2.57 26.91 13.97
N ALA A 159 1.53 27.58 14.46
CA ALA A 159 1.67 28.72 15.38
C ALA A 159 2.35 28.33 16.70
N ARG A 160 2.16 27.10 17.18
CA ARG A 160 2.76 26.57 18.41
C ARG A 160 4.25 26.25 18.22
N VAL A 161 4.60 25.58 17.12
CA VAL A 161 5.97 25.20 16.77
C VAL A 161 6.83 26.43 16.50
N LEU A 162 6.31 27.39 15.74
CA LEU A 162 7.03 28.59 15.32
C LEU A 162 7.10 29.68 16.40
N LYS A 163 6.59 29.42 17.61
CA LYS A 163 6.57 30.39 18.71
C LYS A 163 7.95 30.63 19.36
N ASP A 164 8.89 29.72 19.19
CA ASP A 164 10.20 29.74 19.89
C ASP A 164 11.37 29.92 18.90
N PRO A 165 11.83 31.17 18.68
CA PRO A 165 12.93 31.46 17.74
C PRO A 165 14.26 30.79 18.12
N LEU A 166 14.50 30.54 19.41
CA LEU A 166 15.73 29.90 19.87
C LEU A 166 15.77 28.43 19.44
N LYS A 167 14.64 27.71 19.58
CA LYS A 167 14.52 26.34 19.07
C LYS A 167 14.65 26.29 17.56
N GLN A 168 14.05 27.24 16.84
CA GLN A 168 14.19 27.34 15.38
C GLN A 168 15.65 27.53 14.97
N ALA A 169 16.38 28.45 15.63
CA ALA A 169 17.80 28.64 15.38
C ALA A 169 18.63 27.37 15.62
N GLY A 170 18.35 26.64 16.71
CA GLY A 170 19.02 25.37 17.01
C GLY A 170 18.75 24.27 15.98
N TRP A 171 17.51 24.18 15.47
CA TRP A 171 17.16 23.23 14.42
C TRP A 171 17.79 23.58 13.07
N LEU A 172 17.77 24.85 12.70
CA LEU A 172 18.40 25.34 11.47
C LEU A 172 19.92 25.16 11.52
N LEU A 173 20.56 25.43 12.66
CA LEU A 173 21.98 25.16 12.86
C LEU A 173 22.30 23.68 12.57
N LYS A 174 21.56 22.77 13.21
CA LYS A 174 21.75 21.32 13.02
C LYS A 174 21.55 20.88 11.57
N ALA A 175 20.60 21.50 10.86
CA ALA A 175 20.34 21.22 9.45
C ALA A 175 21.44 21.77 8.52
N MET A 176 22.07 22.89 8.86
CA MET A 176 23.14 23.50 8.07
C MET A 176 24.51 22.86 8.29
N GLU A 177 24.68 22.07 9.34
CA GLU A 177 25.92 21.34 9.62
C GLU A 177 26.05 20.04 8.80
N GLY A 178 27.24 19.78 8.26
CA GLY A 178 27.59 18.53 7.57
C GLY A 178 27.55 18.63 6.04
N THR A 179 27.53 17.47 5.37
CA THR A 179 27.42 17.40 3.91
C THR A 179 25.98 17.62 3.43
N ALA A 180 25.80 17.86 2.12
CA ALA A 180 24.46 18.07 1.53
C ALA A 180 23.50 16.89 1.78
N GLU A 181 23.98 15.65 1.65
CA GLU A 181 23.17 14.44 1.91
C GLU A 181 22.76 14.34 3.40
N GLU A 182 23.67 14.70 4.31
CA GLU A 182 23.38 14.71 5.73
C GLU A 182 22.38 15.80 6.11
N SER A 183 22.48 16.97 5.48
CA SER A 183 21.55 18.08 5.65
C SER A 183 20.13 17.67 5.25
N VAL A 184 19.95 17.05 4.08
CA VAL A 184 18.65 16.55 3.61
C VAL A 184 18.04 15.55 4.61
N ARG A 185 18.84 14.58 5.08
CA ARG A 185 18.39 13.61 6.08
C ARG A 185 17.95 14.28 7.39
N ARG A 186 18.76 15.22 7.92
CA ARG A 186 18.45 15.94 9.17
C ARG A 186 17.20 16.81 9.04
N LEU A 187 16.99 17.43 7.88
CA LEU A 187 15.75 18.17 7.58
C LEU A 187 14.54 17.23 7.55
N GLY A 188 14.68 16.05 6.95
CA GLY A 188 13.66 15.00 7.00
C GLY A 188 13.32 14.57 8.44
N ASP A 189 14.33 14.31 9.27
CA ASP A 189 14.14 13.95 10.68
C ASP A 189 13.45 15.06 11.48
N LEU A 190 13.83 16.32 11.22
CA LEU A 190 13.22 17.49 11.85
C LEU A 190 11.74 17.58 11.47
N TYR A 191 11.43 17.49 10.18
CA TYR A 191 10.06 17.53 9.68
C TYR A 191 9.23 16.39 10.29
N GLY A 192 9.78 15.18 10.39
CA GLY A 192 9.14 14.03 11.06
C GLY A 192 8.72 14.35 12.49
N ARG A 193 9.63 14.92 13.31
CA ARG A 193 9.33 15.33 14.69
C ARG A 193 8.27 16.41 14.79
N LEU A 194 8.27 17.36 13.86
CA LEU A 194 7.22 18.39 13.81
C LEU A 194 5.87 17.77 13.47
N PHE A 195 5.87 16.83 12.54
CA PHE A 195 4.66 16.12 12.11
C PHE A 195 4.12 15.17 13.18
N GLU A 196 4.99 14.54 14.01
CA GLU A 196 4.57 13.70 15.15
C GLU A 196 3.64 14.45 16.11
N GLY A 197 3.96 15.70 16.44
CA GLY A 197 3.12 16.52 17.31
C GLY A 197 1.76 16.85 16.70
N LEU A 198 1.71 17.09 15.39
CA LEU A 198 0.46 17.31 14.65
C LEU A 198 -0.38 16.02 14.59
N LEU A 199 0.28 14.89 14.34
CA LEU A 199 -0.37 13.59 14.26
C LEU A 199 -1.00 13.19 15.59
N ALA A 200 -0.36 13.49 16.72
CA ALA A 200 -0.92 13.21 18.05
C ALA A 200 -2.27 13.93 18.27
N GLU A 201 -2.40 15.17 17.79
CA GLU A 201 -3.65 15.96 17.88
C GLU A 201 -4.75 15.35 17.00
N VAL A 202 -4.40 14.93 15.77
CA VAL A 202 -5.32 14.26 14.84
C VAL A 202 -5.76 12.89 15.36
N GLN A 203 -4.85 12.11 15.97
CA GLN A 203 -5.11 10.76 16.45
C GLN A 203 -6.26 10.70 17.47
N ALA A 204 -6.32 11.66 18.40
CA ALA A 204 -7.39 11.71 19.40
C ALA A 204 -8.76 11.91 18.75
N SER A 205 -8.90 12.91 17.87
CA SER A 205 -10.13 13.20 17.13
C SER A 205 -10.59 12.02 16.27
N VAL A 206 -9.65 11.35 15.59
CA VAL A 206 -9.95 10.17 14.76
C VAL A 206 -10.41 8.98 15.61
N GLY A 207 -9.83 8.78 16.79
CA GLY A 207 -10.22 7.71 17.71
C GLY A 207 -11.66 7.87 18.22
N GLU A 208 -12.01 9.07 18.67
CA GLU A 208 -13.37 9.40 19.12
C GLU A 208 -14.41 9.24 18.01
N PHE A 209 -14.10 9.76 16.81
CA PHE A 209 -14.97 9.60 15.64
C PHE A 209 -15.12 8.12 15.23
N GLY A 210 -14.03 7.34 15.25
CA GLY A 210 -14.06 5.92 14.95
C GLY A 210 -14.94 5.12 15.91
N ALA A 211 -14.90 5.45 17.20
CA ALA A 211 -15.76 4.82 18.21
C ALA A 211 -17.25 5.10 17.95
N GLN A 212 -17.60 6.32 17.53
CA GLN A 212 -18.97 6.67 17.13
C GLN A 212 -19.42 5.93 15.87
N LEU A 213 -18.50 5.75 14.91
CA LEU A 213 -18.79 5.10 13.63
C LEU A 213 -19.00 3.58 13.75
N ILE A 214 -18.19 2.93 14.60
CA ILE A 214 -18.20 1.47 14.77
C ILE A 214 -19.22 1.01 15.83
N ASN A 215 -19.85 1.97 16.53
CA ASN A 215 -20.69 1.84 17.72
C ASN A 215 -21.53 0.53 17.80
N GLY A 216 -21.61 0.03 19.04
CA GLY A 216 -22.28 -1.21 19.43
C GLY A 216 -21.32 -2.38 19.64
N GLU A 217 -21.76 -3.36 20.42
CA GLU A 217 -21.09 -4.64 20.62
C GLU A 217 -21.74 -5.69 19.71
N PRO A 218 -21.22 -5.92 18.50
CA PRO A 218 -21.81 -6.91 17.61
C PRO A 218 -21.64 -8.31 18.20
N ALA A 219 -22.70 -9.13 18.14
CA ALA A 219 -22.65 -10.53 18.56
C ALA A 219 -21.59 -11.34 17.78
N ASN A 220 -21.32 -10.96 16.53
CA ASN A 220 -20.25 -11.51 15.70
C ASN A 220 -19.41 -10.38 15.07
N PRO A 221 -18.34 -9.92 15.74
CA PRO A 221 -17.49 -8.84 15.24
C PRO A 221 -16.80 -9.17 13.91
N LEU A 222 -16.40 -10.44 13.71
CA LEU A 222 -15.71 -10.87 12.50
C LEU A 222 -16.62 -10.76 11.28
N GLN A 223 -17.84 -11.27 11.36
CA GLN A 223 -18.78 -11.18 10.24
C GLN A 223 -19.08 -9.72 9.88
N LYS A 224 -19.32 -8.86 10.88
CA LYS A 224 -19.56 -7.43 10.66
C LYS A 224 -18.37 -6.75 9.97
N ALA A 225 -17.14 -7.10 10.38
CA ALA A 225 -15.92 -6.60 9.73
C ALA A 225 -15.80 -7.08 8.27
N ARG A 226 -16.15 -8.34 7.98
CA ARG A 226 -16.19 -8.89 6.61
C ARG A 226 -17.19 -8.15 5.73
N ASP A 227 -18.39 -7.90 6.24
CA ASP A 227 -19.46 -7.19 5.53
C ASP A 227 -19.02 -5.76 5.19
N TRP A 228 -18.46 -5.03 6.16
CA TRP A 228 -17.93 -3.68 5.96
C TRP A 228 -16.75 -3.61 4.98
N ALA A 229 -15.88 -4.62 4.99
CA ALA A 229 -14.75 -4.72 4.07
C ALA A 229 -15.14 -5.33 2.71
N ARG A 230 -16.38 -5.84 2.56
CA ARG A 230 -16.89 -6.52 1.36
C ARG A 230 -16.01 -7.69 0.93
N ILE A 231 -15.54 -8.45 1.91
CA ILE A 231 -14.69 -9.62 1.66
C ILE A 231 -15.55 -10.73 1.04
N PRO A 232 -15.13 -11.36 -0.07
CA PRO A 232 -15.82 -12.50 -0.66
C PRO A 232 -16.05 -13.64 0.34
N ALA A 233 -17.16 -14.37 0.19
CA ALA A 233 -17.56 -15.42 1.14
C ALA A 233 -16.61 -16.63 1.16
N ASP A 234 -15.84 -16.85 0.08
CA ASP A 234 -14.87 -17.94 -0.08
C ASP A 234 -13.53 -17.67 0.62
N VAL A 235 -13.27 -16.44 1.07
CA VAL A 235 -12.06 -16.12 1.83
C VAL A 235 -12.16 -16.69 3.25
N PRO A 236 -11.24 -17.57 3.69
CA PRO A 236 -11.26 -18.12 5.04
C PRO A 236 -11.12 -17.04 6.12
N ASP A 237 -11.79 -17.25 7.26
CA ASP A 237 -11.75 -16.30 8.40
C ASP A 237 -10.33 -16.05 8.92
N HIS A 238 -9.49 -17.08 8.94
CA HIS A 238 -8.12 -16.97 9.42
C HIS A 238 -7.25 -16.06 8.54
N HIS A 239 -7.60 -15.84 7.26
CA HIS A 239 -6.92 -14.85 6.40
C HIS A 239 -7.17 -13.42 6.87
N VAL A 240 -8.32 -13.12 7.48
CA VAL A 240 -8.63 -11.77 8.01
C VAL A 240 -7.68 -11.45 9.17
N TYR A 241 -7.52 -12.40 10.10
CA TYR A 241 -6.58 -12.26 11.22
C TYR A 241 -5.12 -12.21 10.76
N HIS A 242 -4.75 -13.03 9.77
CA HIS A 242 -3.42 -12.96 9.16
C HIS A 242 -3.14 -11.57 8.59
N ALA A 243 -4.04 -11.03 7.75
CA ALA A 243 -3.86 -9.72 7.12
C ALA A 243 -3.75 -8.59 8.16
N ALA A 244 -4.54 -8.66 9.23
CA ALA A 244 -4.44 -7.71 10.33
C ALA A 244 -3.08 -7.79 11.03
N ASN A 245 -2.60 -9.00 11.36
CA ASN A 245 -1.31 -9.18 12.01
C ASN A 245 -0.13 -8.79 11.10
N GLU A 246 -0.21 -9.06 9.81
CA GLU A 246 0.78 -8.63 8.81
C GLU A 246 0.86 -7.10 8.75
N PHE A 247 -0.29 -6.40 8.65
CA PHE A 247 -0.34 -4.94 8.66
C PHE A 247 0.25 -4.32 9.94
N LEU A 248 -0.05 -4.93 11.10
CA LEU A 248 0.46 -4.48 12.39
C LEU A 248 1.96 -4.74 12.55
N SER A 249 2.48 -5.83 11.97
CA SER A 249 3.87 -6.26 12.21
C SER A 249 4.85 -5.83 11.13
N SER A 250 4.38 -5.52 9.92
CA SER A 250 5.25 -5.29 8.77
C SER A 250 4.77 -4.17 7.85
N ASP A 251 5.69 -3.72 7.01
CA ASP A 251 5.50 -2.72 5.96
C ASP A 251 6.26 -3.15 4.69
N GLU A 252 6.04 -2.42 3.61
CA GLU A 252 6.73 -2.65 2.34
C GLU A 252 8.23 -2.31 2.49
N GLY A 253 9.10 -3.29 2.22
CA GLY A 253 10.56 -3.18 2.40
C GLY A 253 11.25 -2.32 1.34
N ARG A 254 10.99 -1.02 1.35
CA ARG A 254 11.48 -0.02 0.38
C ARG A 254 12.75 0.70 0.83
N GLU A 255 13.57 0.08 1.67
CA GLU A 255 14.79 0.69 2.20
C GLU A 255 15.91 0.72 1.17
N ALA A 256 16.69 1.80 1.18
CA ALA A 256 17.90 1.91 0.36
C ALA A 256 19.09 1.13 0.95
N VAL A 257 19.02 0.74 2.22
CA VAL A 257 20.10 0.06 2.96
C VAL A 257 19.49 -0.93 3.93
N LEU A 258 20.14 -2.07 4.11
CA LEU A 258 19.77 -3.08 5.08
C LEU A 258 19.76 -2.47 6.50
N THR A 259 18.70 -2.73 7.25
CA THR A 259 18.53 -2.24 8.63
C THR A 259 17.89 -3.33 9.50
N THR A 260 17.79 -3.09 10.81
CA THR A 260 17.10 -3.99 11.74
C THR A 260 15.66 -4.21 11.28
N GLY A 261 15.20 -5.48 11.32
CA GLY A 261 13.84 -5.85 10.96
C GLY A 261 13.60 -6.07 9.47
N ILE A 262 14.58 -5.86 8.60
CA ILE A 262 14.46 -6.25 7.19
C ILE A 262 14.32 -7.76 7.09
N VAL A 263 13.25 -8.20 6.45
CA VAL A 263 13.01 -9.58 6.08
C VAL A 263 13.48 -9.79 4.66
N PHE A 264 14.39 -10.75 4.44
CA PHE A 264 14.95 -11.02 3.13
C PHE A 264 15.04 -12.52 2.87
N ARG A 265 15.04 -12.90 1.60
CA ARG A 265 15.17 -14.29 1.16
C ARG A 265 16.24 -14.43 0.11
N ARG A 266 16.79 -15.63 -0.03
CA ARG A 266 17.72 -15.92 -1.13
C ARG A 266 16.95 -15.90 -2.44
N LYS A 267 17.40 -15.10 -3.40
CA LYS A 267 16.79 -15.02 -4.73
C LYS A 267 16.91 -16.37 -5.44
N GLY A 268 15.78 -16.89 -5.94
CA GLY A 268 15.70 -18.24 -6.52
C GLY A 268 15.87 -19.38 -5.51
N GLY A 269 15.86 -19.07 -4.21
CA GLY A 269 15.91 -20.04 -3.12
C GLY A 269 14.55 -20.69 -2.83
N LYS A 270 14.51 -21.61 -1.86
CA LYS A 270 13.25 -22.18 -1.38
C LYS A 270 12.54 -21.19 -0.46
N ARG A 271 11.21 -21.31 -0.29
CA ARG A 271 10.40 -20.52 0.66
C ARG A 271 10.89 -20.61 2.13
N ALA A 272 11.74 -21.59 2.46
CA ALA A 272 12.36 -21.77 3.78
C ALA A 272 13.73 -21.07 3.94
N ASP A 273 14.23 -20.40 2.91
CA ASP A 273 15.46 -19.61 2.93
C ASP A 273 15.12 -18.14 3.14
N ILE A 274 14.53 -17.82 4.29
CA ILE A 274 14.12 -16.48 4.71
C ILE A 274 14.77 -16.14 6.05
N TRP A 275 15.19 -14.88 6.19
CA TRP A 275 15.82 -14.35 7.39
C TRP A 275 15.23 -12.99 7.76
N VAL A 276 15.36 -12.65 9.04
CA VAL A 276 15.11 -11.32 9.60
C VAL A 276 16.43 -10.75 10.07
N CYS A 277 16.80 -9.55 9.61
CA CYS A 277 17.97 -8.83 10.09
C CYS A 277 17.78 -8.42 11.56
N THR A 278 18.69 -8.83 12.44
CA THR A 278 18.66 -8.52 13.87
C THR A 278 19.91 -7.79 14.35
N THR A 279 20.73 -7.26 13.44
CA THR A 279 21.81 -6.32 13.78
C THR A 279 21.24 -4.95 14.13
N PRO A 280 21.76 -4.24 15.15
CA PRO A 280 21.38 -2.87 15.46
C PRO A 280 21.51 -1.93 14.25
N ALA A 281 20.51 -1.06 14.03
CA ALA A 281 20.51 -0.14 12.89
C ALA A 281 21.69 0.84 12.89
N CYS A 282 22.21 1.22 14.07
CA CYS A 282 23.39 2.07 14.19
C CYS A 282 24.65 1.43 13.59
N ASP A 283 24.75 0.10 13.60
CA ASP A 283 25.91 -0.61 13.05
C ASP A 283 25.82 -0.76 11.52
N LEU A 284 24.63 -0.52 10.96
CA LEU A 284 24.33 -0.69 9.55
C LEU A 284 24.37 0.62 8.77
N VAL A 285 24.71 1.74 9.41
CA VAL A 285 24.78 3.05 8.74
C VAL A 285 25.97 3.09 7.77
N PRO A 286 25.76 3.37 6.47
CA PRO A 286 26.83 3.52 5.48
C PRO A 286 27.93 4.49 5.96
N ASN A 287 29.18 4.20 5.62
CA ASN A 287 30.36 4.99 5.99
C ASN A 287 30.63 5.14 7.51
N GLN A 288 29.92 4.44 8.38
CA GLN A 288 30.26 4.32 9.81
C GLN A 288 31.12 3.08 10.09
N ASN A 289 31.65 2.97 11.31
CA ASN A 289 32.42 1.82 11.79
C ASN A 289 33.64 1.44 10.94
N LYS A 290 34.39 2.42 10.43
CA LYS A 290 35.60 2.18 9.60
C LYS A 290 36.82 1.64 10.37
N ASN A 291 36.68 1.34 11.65
CA ASN A 291 37.76 0.90 12.53
C ASN A 291 37.54 -0.54 12.98
N GLY A 292 38.63 -1.25 13.29
CA GLY A 292 38.56 -2.64 13.72
C GLY A 292 38.12 -3.59 12.61
N TRP A 293 37.44 -4.67 12.98
CA TRP A 293 37.09 -5.75 12.05
C TRP A 293 36.22 -5.27 10.87
N ASP A 294 35.27 -4.35 11.10
CA ASP A 294 34.43 -3.79 10.04
C ASP A 294 35.24 -3.01 8.98
N GLY A 295 36.37 -2.39 9.38
CA GLY A 295 37.31 -1.76 8.46
C GLY A 295 38.15 -2.78 7.67
N GLU A 296 38.52 -3.90 8.29
CA GLU A 296 39.33 -4.96 7.66
C GLU A 296 38.56 -5.71 6.57
N ILE A 297 37.25 -5.88 6.74
CA ILE A 297 36.40 -6.58 5.77
C ILE A 297 35.74 -5.65 4.75
N TYR A 298 36.01 -4.34 4.78
CA TYR A 298 35.44 -3.39 3.82
C TYR A 298 35.68 -3.84 2.36
N PRO A 299 34.68 -3.78 1.46
CA PRO A 299 33.36 -3.14 1.59
C PRO A 299 32.24 -4.05 2.13
N PHE A 300 32.58 -5.19 2.75
CA PHE A 300 31.58 -6.06 3.37
C PHE A 300 31.17 -5.57 4.75
N ARG A 301 29.98 -5.98 5.20
CA ARG A 301 29.54 -5.85 6.60
C ARG A 301 29.06 -7.18 7.14
N ALA A 302 29.42 -7.48 8.38
CA ALA A 302 28.90 -8.64 9.07
C ALA A 302 27.55 -8.34 9.71
N VAL A 303 26.52 -9.04 9.25
CA VAL A 303 25.14 -8.87 9.72
C VAL A 303 24.69 -10.14 10.42
N THR A 304 24.07 -9.98 11.58
CA THR A 304 23.38 -11.07 12.26
C THR A 304 21.94 -11.10 11.77
N ALA A 305 21.50 -12.26 11.31
CA ALA A 305 20.13 -12.47 10.89
C ALA A 305 19.57 -13.75 11.53
N ALA A 306 18.31 -13.71 11.96
CA ALA A 306 17.59 -14.88 12.44
C ALA A 306 16.92 -15.58 11.26
N ARG A 307 17.22 -16.85 11.03
CA ARG A 307 16.51 -17.66 10.04
C ARG A 307 15.11 -17.97 10.52
N ILE A 308 14.11 -17.68 9.71
CA ILE A 308 12.70 -17.91 10.03
C ILE A 308 12.13 -19.06 9.20
N LYS A 309 11.23 -19.84 9.79
CA LYS A 309 10.71 -21.08 9.18
C LYS A 309 9.22 -20.93 8.87
N PRO A 310 8.78 -21.22 7.64
CA PRO A 310 7.35 -21.18 7.31
C PRO A 310 6.62 -22.32 8.02
N ILE A 311 5.43 -22.02 8.54
CA ILE A 311 4.47 -22.98 9.04
C ILE A 311 3.53 -23.33 7.88
N SER A 312 3.41 -24.62 7.59
CA SER A 312 2.70 -25.11 6.39
C SER A 312 1.41 -25.87 6.70
N LYS A 313 1.20 -26.32 7.93
CA LYS A 313 -0.03 -27.01 8.32
C LYS A 313 -1.06 -26.00 8.79
N GLU A 314 -2.28 -26.12 8.29
CA GLU A 314 -3.37 -25.19 8.59
C GLU A 314 -3.70 -25.16 10.08
N ASP A 315 -3.79 -26.32 10.75
CA ASP A 315 -4.04 -26.39 12.19
C ASP A 315 -2.98 -25.62 13.02
N GLU A 316 -1.71 -25.72 12.63
CA GLU A 316 -0.61 -24.98 13.28
C GLU A 316 -0.71 -23.48 13.01
N VAL A 317 -1.12 -23.07 11.80
CA VAL A 317 -1.38 -21.66 11.46
C VAL A 317 -2.50 -21.09 12.33
N LEU A 318 -3.61 -21.82 12.49
CA LEU A 318 -4.72 -21.42 13.35
C LEU A 318 -4.27 -21.26 14.80
N GLU A 319 -3.51 -22.22 15.33
CA GLU A 319 -2.94 -22.13 16.68
C GLU A 319 -2.05 -20.89 16.85
N ARG A 320 -1.17 -20.60 15.88
CA ARG A 320 -0.29 -19.41 15.93
C ARG A 320 -1.06 -18.11 15.85
N LEU A 321 -2.19 -18.06 15.17
CA LEU A 321 -3.07 -16.89 15.15
C LEU A 321 -3.70 -16.64 16.54
N THR A 322 -4.13 -17.68 17.26
CA THR A 322 -4.66 -17.53 18.62
C THR A 322 -3.61 -17.05 19.63
N THR A 323 -2.33 -17.31 19.35
CA THR A 323 -1.21 -16.94 20.21
C THR A 323 -0.36 -15.80 19.63
N ALA A 324 -0.87 -15.07 18.62
CA ALA A 324 -0.14 -14.03 17.90
C ALA A 324 0.41 -12.93 18.82
N ALA A 325 -0.33 -12.57 19.88
CA ALA A 325 0.09 -11.58 20.88
C ALA A 325 1.37 -11.97 21.63
N ARG A 326 1.78 -13.25 21.61
CA ARG A 326 3.07 -13.68 22.18
C ARG A 326 4.27 -13.18 21.36
N GLY A 327 4.06 -12.70 20.13
CA GLY A 327 5.07 -12.08 19.25
C GLY A 327 6.25 -12.98 18.88
N ARG A 328 6.01 -14.29 18.75
CA ARG A 328 7.01 -15.28 18.31
C ARG A 328 6.94 -15.62 16.81
N ASN A 329 5.89 -15.11 16.17
CA ASN A 329 5.58 -15.38 14.78
C ASN A 329 5.63 -14.08 13.99
N VAL A 330 6.01 -14.19 12.73
CA VAL A 330 5.99 -13.12 11.73
C VAL A 330 4.95 -13.49 10.67
N PHE A 331 4.03 -12.58 10.38
CA PHE A 331 2.93 -12.79 9.45
C PHE A 331 3.23 -12.01 8.17
N LEU A 332 3.42 -12.71 7.05
CA LEU A 332 3.77 -12.09 5.77
C LEU A 332 3.05 -12.76 4.61
N THR A 333 2.71 -11.97 3.60
CA THR A 333 2.26 -12.46 2.30
C THR A 333 3.47 -12.59 1.39
N VAL A 334 3.82 -13.83 1.05
CA VAL A 334 5.00 -14.15 0.23
C VAL A 334 4.53 -14.84 -1.03
N ASP A 335 4.90 -14.31 -2.19
CA ASP A 335 4.46 -14.79 -3.51
C ASP A 335 2.92 -14.86 -3.63
N GLY A 336 2.24 -13.85 -3.08
CA GLY A 336 0.78 -13.76 -3.08
C GLY A 336 0.07 -14.72 -2.11
N GLN A 337 0.81 -15.41 -1.24
CA GLN A 337 0.27 -16.39 -0.30
C GLN A 337 0.52 -15.96 1.15
N PRO A 338 -0.53 -15.85 1.99
CA PRO A 338 -0.40 -15.67 3.42
C PRO A 338 0.48 -16.76 4.03
N THR A 339 1.51 -16.37 4.79
CA THR A 339 2.47 -17.29 5.40
C THR A 339 2.79 -16.87 6.82
N VAL A 340 2.64 -17.78 7.76
CA VAL A 340 3.11 -17.59 9.14
C VAL A 340 4.52 -18.14 9.23
N PHE A 341 5.43 -17.34 9.79
CA PHE A 341 6.81 -17.72 10.03
C PHE A 341 7.11 -17.80 11.51
N GLU A 342 7.73 -18.89 11.91
CA GLU A 342 8.29 -19.08 13.24
C GLU A 342 9.72 -18.50 13.30
N VAL A 343 9.99 -17.69 14.32
CA VAL A 343 11.32 -17.05 14.53
C VAL A 343 12.15 -17.80 15.56
N GLU A 344 11.51 -18.30 16.62
CA GLU A 344 12.12 -19.11 17.68
C GLU A 344 11.73 -20.57 17.54
N ASP A 345 12.68 -21.49 17.72
CA ASP A 345 12.39 -22.92 17.74
C ASP A 345 11.57 -23.30 19.00
N ASP A 346 10.42 -23.96 18.83
CA ASP A 346 9.47 -24.29 19.91
C ASP A 346 10.10 -24.99 21.12
N ASN A 347 11.11 -25.84 20.89
CA ASN A 347 11.75 -26.61 21.95
C ASN A 347 12.80 -25.77 22.69
N SER A 348 13.68 -25.12 21.95
CA SER A 348 14.82 -24.39 22.55
C SER A 348 14.49 -22.96 22.97
N ARG A 349 13.41 -22.38 22.43
CA ARG A 349 13.08 -20.94 22.51
C ARG A 349 14.28 -20.07 22.14
N GLN A 350 14.96 -20.48 21.07
CA GLN A 350 16.13 -19.81 20.54
C GLN A 350 15.93 -19.53 19.06
N MET A 351 16.42 -18.36 18.64
CA MET A 351 16.48 -18.01 17.23
C MET A 351 17.66 -18.73 16.57
N LYS A 352 17.47 -19.13 15.32
CA LYS A 352 18.54 -19.69 14.48
C LYS A 352 19.35 -18.54 13.88
N LEU A 353 20.20 -17.95 14.72
CA LEU A 353 21.07 -16.83 14.34
C LEU A 353 22.17 -17.28 13.37
N GLN A 354 22.41 -16.49 12.34
CA GLN A 354 23.45 -16.69 11.35
C GLN A 354 24.12 -15.36 11.03
N THR A 355 25.43 -15.41 10.79
CA THR A 355 26.16 -14.26 10.22
C THR A 355 26.11 -14.31 8.69
N VAL A 356 25.69 -13.21 8.09
CA VAL A 356 25.71 -12.95 6.64
C VAL A 356 26.70 -11.83 6.38
N LEU A 357 27.65 -12.04 5.48
CA LEU A 357 28.55 -10.98 5.03
C LEU A 357 27.91 -10.25 3.86
N VAL A 358 27.35 -9.07 4.08
CA VAL A 358 26.67 -8.30 3.03
C VAL A 358 27.67 -7.44 2.27
N GLU A 359 27.54 -7.36 0.95
CA GLU A 359 28.37 -6.54 0.08
C GLU A 359 27.89 -5.08 0.03
N ASP A 360 28.76 -4.18 -0.46
CA ASP A 360 28.48 -2.76 -0.66
C ASP A 360 27.80 -2.10 0.55
N GLU A 361 28.33 -2.40 1.74
CA GLU A 361 27.84 -1.86 3.01
C GLU A 361 26.36 -2.15 3.29
N GLY A 362 25.77 -3.16 2.63
CA GLY A 362 24.37 -3.53 2.77
C GLY A 362 23.41 -2.65 1.98
N LYS A 363 23.87 -1.88 0.99
CA LYS A 363 22.99 -1.12 0.09
C LYS A 363 22.05 -2.05 -0.68
N ILE A 364 20.82 -1.59 -0.84
CA ILE A 364 19.75 -2.31 -1.51
C ILE A 364 19.43 -1.58 -2.81
N HIS A 365 19.48 -2.30 -3.92
CA HIS A 365 19.17 -1.80 -5.26
C HIS A 365 17.99 -2.58 -5.84
N ASN A 366 16.87 -1.90 -6.12
CA ASN A 366 15.65 -2.53 -6.63
C ASN A 366 15.20 -3.73 -5.75
N SER A 367 15.18 -3.53 -4.43
CA SER A 367 14.86 -4.56 -3.43
C SER A 367 15.79 -5.78 -3.43
N VAL A 368 17.00 -5.68 -4.01
CA VAL A 368 18.00 -6.74 -4.06
C VAL A 368 19.33 -6.27 -3.48
N PHE A 369 20.02 -7.16 -2.79
CA PHE A 369 21.40 -6.96 -2.34
C PHE A 369 22.21 -8.26 -2.46
N LYS A 370 23.55 -8.13 -2.40
CA LYS A 370 24.47 -9.26 -2.50
C LYS A 370 25.16 -9.53 -1.17
N GLY A 371 25.58 -10.77 -0.98
CA GLY A 371 26.35 -11.15 0.18
C GLY A 371 26.80 -12.60 0.15
N GLN A 372 27.35 -13.05 1.28
CA GLN A 372 27.91 -14.38 1.44
C GLN A 372 27.37 -15.03 2.70
N LEU A 373 26.93 -16.29 2.56
CA LEU A 373 26.54 -17.14 3.68
C LEU A 373 27.73 -17.99 4.12
N ILE A 374 27.97 -18.06 5.43
CA ILE A 374 28.92 -19.01 5.98
C ILE A 374 28.23 -20.38 6.07
N LYS A 375 28.76 -21.38 5.36
CA LYS A 375 28.28 -22.76 5.39
C LYS A 375 29.40 -23.75 5.67
N LYS A 376 29.03 -24.94 6.15
CA LYS A 376 29.95 -26.07 6.29
C LYS A 376 29.94 -26.88 4.99
N LYS A 377 31.11 -27.05 4.36
CA LYS A 377 31.33 -27.96 3.23
C LYS A 377 32.61 -28.75 3.48
N ASP A 378 32.53 -30.07 3.38
CA ASP A 378 33.66 -30.99 3.61
C ASP A 378 34.39 -30.75 4.94
N GLY A 379 33.61 -30.49 6.00
CA GLY A 379 34.15 -30.22 7.33
C GLY A 379 34.71 -28.81 7.55
N LYS A 380 34.81 -27.98 6.50
CA LYS A 380 35.37 -26.63 6.55
C LYS A 380 34.29 -25.56 6.41
N ALA A 381 34.51 -24.39 7.01
CA ALA A 381 33.70 -23.22 6.75
C ALA A 381 34.03 -22.67 5.35
N VAL A 382 33.01 -22.48 4.54
CA VAL A 382 33.11 -21.93 3.18
C VAL A 382 32.11 -20.79 3.04
N LEU A 383 32.55 -19.73 2.36
CA LEU A 383 31.70 -18.60 2.00
C LEU A 383 31.00 -18.91 0.68
N GLU A 384 29.67 -18.93 0.72
CA GLU A 384 28.83 -19.13 -0.46
C GLU A 384 28.19 -17.80 -0.86
N ALA A 385 28.56 -17.29 -2.03
CA ALA A 385 27.94 -16.11 -2.60
C ALA A 385 26.45 -16.32 -2.87
N ALA A 386 25.64 -15.31 -2.58
CA ALA A 386 24.21 -15.30 -2.78
C ALA A 386 23.69 -13.90 -3.11
N GLU A 387 22.65 -13.86 -3.94
CA GLU A 387 21.77 -12.70 -4.07
C GLU A 387 20.57 -12.87 -3.16
N PHE A 388 20.15 -11.76 -2.54
CA PHE A 388 19.01 -11.71 -1.65
C PHE A 388 18.00 -10.68 -2.15
N GLU A 389 16.73 -10.99 -2.00
CA GLU A 389 15.63 -10.06 -2.25
C GLU A 389 14.94 -9.71 -0.93
N VAL A 390 14.58 -8.44 -0.77
CA VAL A 390 13.81 -7.94 0.36
C VAL A 390 12.36 -8.37 0.18
N VAL A 391 11.83 -9.00 1.21
CA VAL A 391 10.45 -9.50 1.25
C VAL A 391 9.53 -8.49 1.93
N ALA A 392 9.98 -7.95 3.07
CA ALA A 392 9.21 -7.00 3.88
C ALA A 392 10.14 -6.29 4.87
N ARG A 393 9.61 -5.28 5.56
CA ARG A 393 10.27 -4.67 6.71
C ARG A 393 9.37 -4.78 7.93
N LEU A 394 9.87 -5.36 9.02
CA LEU A 394 9.15 -5.34 10.28
C LEU A 394 9.03 -3.91 10.81
N ARG A 395 7.88 -3.58 11.42
CA ARG A 395 7.70 -2.32 12.15
C ARG A 395 8.62 -2.28 13.37
N SER A 396 8.97 -1.07 13.80
CA SER A 396 10.01 -0.84 14.82
C SER A 396 9.83 -1.66 16.09
N ASP A 397 8.62 -1.79 16.62
CA ASP A 397 8.38 -2.56 17.85
C ASP A 397 8.71 -4.04 17.69
N TYR A 398 8.36 -4.63 16.54
CA TYR A 398 8.65 -6.04 16.22
C TYR A 398 10.14 -6.24 15.90
N ALA A 399 10.73 -5.32 15.14
CA ALA A 399 12.15 -5.35 14.82
C ALA A 399 13.04 -5.24 16.08
N ASN A 400 12.70 -4.30 16.97
CA ASN A 400 13.41 -4.07 18.22
C ASN A 400 13.30 -5.27 19.16
N ARG A 401 12.16 -5.94 19.18
CA ARG A 401 11.99 -7.16 19.96
C ARG A 401 12.99 -8.24 19.55
N PHE A 402 13.08 -8.57 18.25
CA PHE A 402 14.02 -9.59 17.77
C PHE A 402 15.49 -9.17 17.94
N LEU A 403 15.76 -7.87 17.88
CA LEU A 403 17.07 -7.32 18.24
C LEU A 403 17.41 -7.59 19.72
N ILE A 404 16.49 -7.29 20.65
CA ILE A 404 16.66 -7.53 22.09
C ILE A 404 16.85 -9.03 22.36
N GLU A 405 16.01 -9.88 21.79
CA GLU A 405 16.10 -11.34 21.94
C GLU A 405 17.45 -11.87 21.38
N THR A 406 17.95 -11.29 20.28
CA THR A 406 19.27 -11.63 19.72
C THR A 406 20.38 -11.27 20.68
N GLY A 407 20.33 -10.07 21.27
CA GLY A 407 21.29 -9.62 22.28
C GLY A 407 21.29 -10.55 23.50
N GLN A 408 20.11 -10.86 24.04
CA GLN A 408 19.94 -11.77 25.16
C GLN A 408 20.46 -13.18 24.85
N GLN A 409 20.25 -13.69 23.64
CA GLN A 409 20.74 -15.01 23.23
C GLN A 409 22.27 -15.04 23.11
N LYS A 410 22.88 -13.98 22.57
CA LYS A 410 24.34 -13.87 22.44
C LYS A 410 25.05 -13.60 23.77
N SER A 411 24.36 -13.02 24.75
CA SER A 411 24.91 -12.72 26.07
C SER A 411 24.73 -13.85 27.09
N ARG A 412 24.15 -14.99 26.70
CA ARG A 412 23.93 -16.11 27.65
C ARG A 412 25.27 -16.63 28.17
N ILE A 413 25.40 -16.66 29.49
CA ILE A 413 26.49 -17.33 30.18
C ILE A 413 25.94 -18.69 30.62
N GLY A 414 26.61 -19.78 30.22
CA GLY A 414 26.30 -21.10 30.73
C GLY A 414 26.49 -21.11 32.24
N VAL A 415 25.40 -21.30 32.97
CA VAL A 415 25.45 -21.63 34.40
C VAL A 415 25.44 -23.15 34.48
N ASP A 416 26.49 -23.73 35.08
CA ASP A 416 26.68 -25.17 35.19
C ASP A 416 25.58 -25.78 36.07
N TRP A 417 24.48 -26.17 35.44
CA TRP A 417 23.48 -27.03 36.08
C TRP A 417 23.81 -28.48 35.72
N ILE A 418 23.97 -29.31 36.76
CA ILE A 418 24.01 -30.75 36.62
C ILE A 418 22.56 -31.21 36.42
N ASN A 419 22.28 -31.88 35.30
CA ASN A 419 21.00 -32.53 35.02
C ASN A 419 21.03 -34.01 35.38
#